data_AF-V4SVV7-F1
#
_entry.id   AF-V4SVV7-F1
#
_cell.length_a   1.000
_cell.length_b   1.000
_cell.length_c   1.000
_cell.angle_alpha   90.00
_cell.angle_beta   90.00
_cell.angle_gamma   90.00
#
_symmetry.space_group_name_H-M   'P 1'
#
loop_
_entity.id
_entity.type
_entity.pdbx_description
1 polymer ?
#
loop_
_entity_poly.entity_id
_entity_poly.type
_entity_poly.pdbx_seq_one_letter_code
_entity_poly.pdbx_strand_id
1 'polypeptide(L)'
;MAPKPPPLLAAKFPHRLHSLRTFINARVKWVPDPFLDDAVSKEKNLKQILSFKNQLIHSPSKSLPLSSLSLLKPHLDLPTTTALKFFQKYPSFFTLFQPCPSLPLHVKLTPQALTLHKEESAIHGLPAQRDDAVRRMAKLLMLTNAGKLPFYVINRFKFDLGLPYNYVTSLLADYPEYFQVCEVKDSVANKEVLALELVSWRKELAVSEMERRSCGGDLLNLKKGMCLRFSMNFPRGFDLEKRVMNWVEQWQDLPYISPYEDAFHFAPSGDLAEKWAVAVLHELLWLLVSKKTERDNLFCLGDYLGFGDRFKRALRHHPGIFYVSNKIRTQTVVLREAYRKDFLVERHPLMGMRHRYIHLMNKSNDRRKPVGVVAFGSQRKTKVNLCIDNDK
;
A
#
# COMPACT_ATOMS: atom_id res chain seq x y z
N MET A 1 -30.55 71.68 -4.07
CA MET A 1 -29.13 71.72 -3.68
C MET A 1 -29.03 71.07 -2.31
N ALA A 2 -28.80 69.75 -2.28
CA ALA A 2 -28.84 68.92 -1.07
C ALA A 2 -27.41 68.45 -0.71
N PRO A 3 -27.08 68.31 0.58
CA PRO A 3 -25.70 68.16 1.05
C PRO A 3 -25.12 66.77 0.75
N LYS A 4 -23.83 66.74 0.38
CA LYS A 4 -23.05 65.52 0.12
C LYS A 4 -22.90 64.66 1.38
N PRO A 5 -22.98 63.32 1.29
CA PRO A 5 -22.70 62.43 2.41
C PRO A 5 -21.19 62.36 2.72
N PRO A 6 -20.79 62.11 3.98
CA PRO A 6 -19.38 62.02 4.37
C PRO A 6 -18.73 60.73 3.83
N PRO A 7 -17.40 60.74 3.59
CA PRO A 7 -16.70 59.55 3.09
C PRO A 7 -16.58 58.50 4.19
N LEU A 8 -16.96 57.26 3.85
CA LEU A 8 -16.78 56.09 4.69
C LEU A 8 -15.29 55.84 4.96
N LEU A 9 -14.91 55.88 6.22
CA LEU A 9 -13.60 55.45 6.72
C LEU A 9 -13.39 53.98 6.34
N ALA A 10 -12.54 53.73 5.35
CA ALA A 10 -12.03 52.42 5.02
C ALA A 10 -11.25 51.88 6.23
N ALA A 11 -11.86 50.95 6.96
CA ALA A 11 -11.18 50.15 7.97
C ALA A 11 -10.06 49.36 7.27
N LYS A 12 -8.83 49.83 7.43
CA LYS A 12 -7.61 49.14 7.02
C LYS A 12 -7.50 47.87 7.87
N PHE A 13 -7.85 46.72 7.32
CA PHE A 13 -7.46 45.43 7.88
C PHE A 13 -5.92 45.35 7.87
N PRO A 14 -5.26 45.16 9.02
CA PRO A 14 -3.81 45.09 9.06
C PRO A 14 -3.36 43.67 8.65
N HIS A 15 -2.35 43.66 7.79
CA HIS A 15 -1.42 42.56 7.51
C HIS A 15 -1.96 41.34 6.74
N ARG A 16 -1.87 41.46 5.41
CA ARG A 16 -1.47 40.33 4.55
C ARG A 16 -0.21 39.71 5.14
N LEU A 17 -0.32 38.51 5.71
CA LEU A 17 0.83 37.65 5.97
C LEU A 17 1.35 37.14 4.62
N HIS A 18 2.15 37.95 3.94
CA HIS A 18 3.08 37.46 2.92
C HIS A 18 4.16 36.66 3.64
N SER A 19 3.89 35.38 3.95
CA SER A 19 4.95 34.44 4.28
C SER A 19 5.67 34.05 2.98
N LEU A 20 6.53 34.94 2.50
CA LEU A 20 7.56 34.59 1.53
C LEU A 20 8.74 34.00 2.30
N ARG A 21 8.68 32.70 2.60
CA ARG A 21 9.86 31.92 2.98
C ARG A 21 9.86 30.62 2.22
N THR A 22 10.38 30.70 1.01
CA THR A 22 10.55 29.54 0.16
C THR A 22 11.79 28.76 0.59
N PHE A 23 11.61 27.58 1.19
CA PHE A 23 12.64 26.54 1.19
C PHE A 23 12.75 25.96 -0.24
N ILE A 24 13.29 26.77 -1.15
CA ILE A 24 13.63 26.29 -2.48
C ILE A 24 14.99 25.61 -2.37
N ASN A 25 14.97 24.27 -2.41
CA ASN A 25 16.10 23.41 -2.77
C ASN A 25 17.20 23.10 -1.73
N ALA A 26 16.94 23.03 -0.42
CA ALA A 26 17.91 22.28 0.39
C ALA A 26 17.78 20.78 0.06
N ARG A 27 18.80 20.24 -0.60
CA ARG A 27 18.87 18.82 -0.95
C ARG A 27 19.14 18.04 0.32
N VAL A 28 18.08 17.57 0.97
CA VAL A 28 18.25 16.67 2.10
C VAL A 28 18.83 15.35 1.58
N LYS A 29 20.00 14.97 2.11
CA LYS A 29 20.69 13.74 1.71
C LYS A 29 19.79 12.54 2.03
N TRP A 30 19.51 11.72 1.02
CA TRP A 30 18.85 10.44 1.26
C TRP A 30 19.80 9.52 2.04
N VAL A 31 19.32 8.95 3.14
CA VAL A 31 20.07 8.02 3.97
C VAL A 31 19.27 6.72 4.06
N PRO A 32 19.91 5.56 3.78
CA PRO A 32 19.23 4.27 3.84
C PRO A 32 18.79 3.96 5.27
N ASP A 33 17.61 3.37 5.40
CA ASP A 33 17.11 2.82 6.65
C ASP A 33 17.03 1.29 6.53
N PRO A 34 17.98 0.55 7.13
CA PRO A 34 18.05 -0.91 6.98
C PRO A 34 16.79 -1.63 7.44
N PHE A 35 16.10 -1.12 8.47
CA PHE A 35 14.93 -1.77 9.02
C PHE A 35 13.71 -1.60 8.12
N LEU A 36 13.48 -0.39 7.61
CA LEU A 36 12.39 -0.13 6.67
C LEU A 36 12.65 -0.82 5.32
N ASP A 37 13.92 -0.85 4.89
CA ASP A 37 14.33 -1.62 3.72
C ASP A 37 14.06 -3.13 3.87
N ASP A 38 14.30 -3.69 5.06
CA ASP A 38 13.98 -5.09 5.36
C ASP A 38 12.46 -5.34 5.33
N ALA A 39 11.66 -4.44 5.92
CA ALA A 39 10.20 -4.51 5.88
C ALA A 39 9.64 -4.48 4.44
N VAL A 40 10.26 -3.73 3.53
CA VAL A 40 9.91 -3.74 2.10
C VAL A 40 10.41 -5.02 1.43
N SER A 41 11.64 -5.46 1.74
CA SER A 41 12.27 -6.63 1.12
C SER A 41 11.57 -7.96 1.45
N LYS A 42 10.98 -8.09 2.65
CA LYS A 42 10.21 -9.28 3.07
C LYS A 42 9.01 -9.58 2.19
N GLU A 43 8.39 -8.55 1.63
CA GLU A 43 7.21 -8.69 0.76
C GLU A 43 7.58 -8.90 -0.73
N LYS A 44 8.85 -9.18 -1.03
CA LYS A 44 9.29 -9.45 -2.39
C LYS A 44 8.47 -10.57 -3.03
N ASN A 45 7.92 -10.28 -4.20
CA ASN A 45 7.07 -11.17 -5.00
C ASN A 45 5.70 -11.53 -4.38
N LEU A 46 5.34 -10.99 -3.20
CA LEU A 46 4.08 -11.32 -2.53
C LEU A 46 2.87 -10.89 -3.35
N LYS A 47 2.86 -9.64 -3.83
CA LYS A 47 1.78 -9.08 -4.67
C LYS A 47 1.55 -9.92 -5.92
N GLN A 48 2.63 -10.34 -6.59
CA GLN A 48 2.57 -11.22 -7.76
C GLN A 48 1.97 -12.58 -7.43
N ILE A 49 2.45 -13.25 -6.38
CA ILE A 49 1.96 -14.57 -5.96
C ILE A 49 0.48 -14.52 -5.59
N LEU A 50 0.05 -13.50 -4.86
CA LEU A 50 -1.36 -13.35 -4.48
C LEU A 50 -2.25 -13.06 -5.69
N SER A 51 -1.73 -12.32 -6.69
CA SER A 51 -2.44 -12.14 -7.95
C SER A 51 -2.64 -13.46 -8.69
N PHE A 52 -1.60 -14.28 -8.82
CA PHE A 52 -1.70 -15.63 -9.40
C PHE A 52 -2.64 -16.54 -8.61
N LYS A 53 -2.56 -16.50 -7.28
CA LYS A 53 -3.46 -17.23 -6.37
C LYS A 53 -4.90 -16.90 -6.72
N ASN A 54 -5.24 -15.62 -6.79
CA ASN A 54 -6.61 -15.19 -7.09
C ASN A 54 -7.05 -15.64 -8.48
N GLN A 55 -6.21 -15.54 -9.50
CA GLN A 55 -6.53 -16.04 -10.85
C GLN A 55 -6.76 -17.56 -10.88
N LEU A 56 -5.93 -18.34 -10.18
CA LEU A 56 -6.06 -19.80 -10.13
C LEU A 56 -7.35 -20.24 -9.44
N ILE A 57 -7.79 -19.51 -8.40
CA ILE A 57 -9.00 -19.85 -7.63
C ILE A 57 -10.26 -19.58 -8.44
N HIS A 58 -10.27 -18.52 -9.24
CA HIS A 58 -11.41 -18.15 -10.09
C HIS A 58 -11.39 -18.88 -11.44
N SER A 59 -10.32 -19.59 -11.77
CA SER A 59 -10.29 -20.48 -12.94
C SER A 59 -11.25 -21.66 -12.72
N PRO A 60 -12.11 -21.99 -13.70
CA PRO A 60 -13.10 -23.08 -13.57
C PRO A 60 -12.46 -24.43 -13.26
N SER A 61 -11.24 -24.68 -13.78
CA SER A 61 -10.49 -25.92 -13.57
C SER A 61 -9.61 -25.90 -12.31
N LYS A 62 -9.62 -24.81 -11.53
CA LYS A 62 -8.74 -24.58 -10.36
C LYS A 62 -7.24 -24.81 -10.65
N SER A 63 -6.89 -24.76 -11.92
CA SER A 63 -5.55 -24.94 -12.47
C SER A 63 -5.42 -24.11 -13.75
N LEU A 64 -4.19 -23.79 -14.14
CA LEU A 64 -3.93 -23.05 -15.38
C LEU A 64 -2.73 -23.65 -16.11
N PRO A 65 -2.78 -23.80 -17.46
CA PRO A 65 -1.63 -24.20 -18.23
C PRO A 65 -0.57 -23.09 -18.23
N LEU A 66 0.71 -23.47 -18.22
CA LEU A 66 1.83 -22.50 -18.25
C LEU A 66 1.80 -21.56 -19.45
N SER A 67 1.23 -22.01 -20.58
CA SER A 67 1.05 -21.21 -21.80
C SER A 67 0.06 -20.06 -21.63
N SER A 68 -0.98 -20.20 -20.79
CA SER A 68 -1.88 -19.08 -20.47
C SER A 68 -1.23 -18.08 -19.52
N LEU A 69 -0.30 -18.54 -18.68
CA LEU A 69 0.39 -17.68 -17.71
C LEU A 69 1.44 -16.77 -18.37
N SER A 70 1.99 -17.15 -19.53
CA SER A 70 2.87 -16.26 -20.30
C SER A 70 2.10 -15.07 -20.90
N LEU A 71 0.83 -15.25 -21.27
CA LEU A 71 -0.04 -14.17 -21.75
C LEU A 71 -0.42 -13.18 -20.64
N LEU A 72 -0.46 -13.65 -19.40
CA LEU A 72 -0.77 -12.82 -18.22
C LEU A 72 0.46 -12.07 -17.66
N LYS A 73 1.65 -12.33 -18.20
CA LYS A 73 2.92 -11.71 -17.80
C LYS A 73 2.92 -10.17 -17.78
N PRO A 74 2.40 -9.44 -18.79
CA PRO A 74 2.42 -7.97 -18.77
C PRO A 74 1.51 -7.35 -17.72
N HIS A 75 0.49 -8.07 -17.24
CA HIS A 75 -0.43 -7.57 -16.22
C HIS A 75 0.03 -7.89 -14.78
N LEU A 76 1.10 -8.66 -14.62
CA LEU A 76 1.50 -9.26 -13.34
C LEU A 76 2.94 -8.95 -12.92
N ASP A 77 3.63 -8.07 -13.63
CA ASP A 77 4.99 -7.58 -13.32
C ASP A 77 5.96 -8.70 -12.90
N LEU A 78 6.00 -9.77 -13.70
CA LEU A 78 6.81 -10.95 -13.40
C LEU A 78 8.31 -10.62 -13.51
N PRO A 79 9.11 -10.88 -12.46
CA PRO A 79 10.52 -10.51 -12.42
C PRO A 79 11.44 -11.42 -13.25
N THR A 80 10.93 -12.52 -13.83
CA THR A 80 11.71 -13.57 -14.47
C THR A 80 11.27 -13.81 -15.92
N THR A 81 12.24 -14.13 -16.78
CA THR A 81 12.02 -14.41 -18.21
C THR A 81 11.07 -15.58 -18.47
N THR A 82 11.03 -16.58 -17.57
CA THR A 82 10.18 -17.78 -17.71
C THR A 82 9.25 -17.97 -16.49
N ALA A 83 7.94 -18.05 -16.71
CA ALA A 83 6.94 -18.32 -15.66
C ALA A 83 7.22 -19.62 -14.89
N LEU A 84 7.73 -20.65 -15.57
CA LEU A 84 8.14 -21.92 -14.97
C LEU A 84 9.15 -21.73 -13.82
N LYS A 85 10.21 -20.95 -14.03
CA LYS A 85 11.26 -20.70 -13.02
C LYS A 85 10.69 -20.00 -11.78
N PHE A 86 9.68 -19.14 -11.99
CA PHE A 86 8.99 -18.47 -10.89
C PHE A 86 8.21 -19.46 -10.02
N PHE A 87 7.44 -20.37 -10.62
CA PHE A 87 6.69 -21.37 -9.85
C PHE A 87 7.60 -22.40 -9.18
N GLN A 88 8.69 -22.80 -9.84
CA GLN A 88 9.70 -23.69 -9.26
C GLN A 88 10.39 -23.07 -8.04
N LYS A 89 10.49 -21.74 -7.97
CA LYS A 89 11.03 -21.04 -6.80
C LYS A 89 10.14 -21.13 -5.55
N TYR A 90 8.83 -21.35 -5.72
CA TYR A 90 7.85 -21.35 -4.63
C TYR A 90 7.06 -22.68 -4.57
N PRO A 91 7.72 -23.84 -4.39
CA PRO A 91 7.08 -25.15 -4.49
C PRO A 91 6.14 -25.46 -3.31
N SER A 92 6.26 -24.71 -2.21
CA SER A 92 5.36 -24.81 -1.05
C SER A 92 4.02 -24.11 -1.28
N PHE A 93 3.96 -23.19 -2.23
CA PHE A 93 2.76 -22.43 -2.59
C PHE A 93 2.08 -23.00 -3.84
N PHE A 94 2.87 -23.38 -4.84
CA PHE A 94 2.38 -23.91 -6.13
C PHE A 94 2.81 -25.35 -6.36
N THR A 95 1.92 -26.13 -6.96
CA THR A 95 2.19 -27.49 -7.46
C THR A 95 2.15 -27.48 -8.97
N LEU A 96 3.23 -27.95 -9.60
CA LEU A 96 3.28 -28.22 -11.03
C LEU A 96 2.84 -29.66 -11.28
N PHE A 97 1.93 -29.86 -12.21
CA PHE A 97 1.48 -31.19 -12.62
C PHE A 97 1.20 -31.21 -14.12
N GLN A 98 1.32 -32.38 -14.73
CA GLN A 98 0.98 -32.58 -16.13
C GLN A 98 -0.21 -33.54 -16.18
N PRO A 99 -1.39 -33.11 -16.64
CA PRO A 99 -2.60 -33.95 -16.62
C PRO A 99 -2.46 -35.20 -17.50
N CYS A 100 -1.85 -35.05 -18.68
CA CYS A 100 -1.53 -36.14 -19.61
C CYS A 100 -0.18 -35.84 -20.30
N PRO A 101 0.59 -36.86 -20.73
CA PRO A 101 1.86 -36.65 -21.44
C PRO A 101 1.76 -35.77 -22.69
N SER A 102 0.60 -35.73 -23.33
CA SER A 102 0.29 -34.92 -24.51
C SER A 102 -0.18 -33.48 -24.19
N LEU A 103 -0.49 -33.17 -22.92
CA LEU A 103 -0.99 -31.87 -22.49
C LEU A 103 0.13 -31.03 -21.85
N PRO A 104 0.03 -29.69 -21.91
CA PRO A 104 1.01 -28.79 -21.31
C PRO A 104 1.06 -28.96 -19.79
N LEU A 105 2.13 -28.45 -19.17
CA LEU A 105 2.26 -28.37 -17.73
C LEU A 105 1.24 -27.38 -17.15
N HIS A 106 0.54 -27.80 -16.10
CA HIS A 106 -0.43 -27.01 -15.35
C HIS A 106 0.13 -26.61 -13.98
N VAL A 107 -0.33 -25.46 -13.50
CA VAL A 107 -0.08 -24.94 -12.15
C VAL A 107 -1.35 -25.04 -11.33
N LYS A 108 -1.22 -25.50 -10.09
CA LYS A 108 -2.28 -25.59 -9.07
C LYS A 108 -1.76 -25.01 -7.76
N LEU A 109 -2.66 -24.57 -6.88
CA LEU A 109 -2.31 -24.20 -5.50
C LEU A 109 -2.14 -25.44 -4.61
N THR A 110 -1.20 -25.37 -3.67
CA THR A 110 -1.05 -26.41 -2.64
C THR A 110 -2.25 -26.40 -1.68
N PRO A 111 -2.57 -27.53 -1.00
CA PRO A 111 -3.63 -27.56 0.02
C PRO A 111 -3.40 -26.56 1.16
N GLN A 112 -2.13 -26.30 1.51
CA GLN A 112 -1.75 -25.30 2.50
C GLN A 112 -2.09 -23.88 2.02
N ALA A 113 -1.76 -23.54 0.76
CA ALA A 113 -2.12 -22.24 0.19
C ALA A 113 -3.64 -22.04 0.08
N LEU A 114 -4.39 -23.10 -0.25
CA LEU A 114 -5.86 -23.07 -0.28
C LEU A 114 -6.47 -22.86 1.10
N THR A 115 -5.89 -23.46 2.15
CA THR A 115 -6.35 -23.27 3.54
C THR A 115 -6.15 -21.81 3.96
N LEU A 116 -4.97 -21.24 3.70
CA LEU A 116 -4.71 -19.83 3.98
C LEU A 116 -5.65 -18.89 3.21
N HIS A 117 -6.02 -19.23 1.97
CA HIS A 117 -7.01 -18.45 1.23
C HIS A 117 -8.41 -18.50 1.85
N LYS A 118 -8.84 -19.65 2.39
CA LYS A 118 -10.11 -19.74 3.11
C LYS A 118 -10.10 -18.86 4.37
N GLU A 119 -9.00 -18.86 5.12
CA GLU A 119 -8.82 -17.98 6.28
C GLU A 119 -8.85 -16.50 5.90
N GLU A 120 -8.17 -16.10 4.84
CA GLU A 120 -8.19 -14.73 4.30
C GLU A 120 -9.61 -14.32 3.88
N SER A 121 -10.33 -15.21 3.20
CA SER A 121 -11.71 -14.96 2.77
C SER A 121 -12.66 -14.82 3.96
N ALA A 122 -12.46 -15.61 5.03
CA ALA A 122 -13.21 -15.48 6.27
C ALA A 122 -12.95 -14.13 6.95
N ILE A 123 -11.71 -13.64 6.96
CA ILE A 123 -11.37 -12.29 7.48
C ILE A 123 -12.09 -11.20 6.68
N HIS A 124 -12.13 -11.30 5.36
CA HIS A 124 -12.89 -10.36 4.53
C HIS A 124 -14.41 -10.44 4.74
N GLY A 125 -14.93 -11.57 5.22
CA GLY A 125 -16.35 -11.74 5.57
C GLY A 125 -16.75 -11.14 6.92
N LEU A 126 -15.79 -10.81 7.79
CA LEU A 126 -16.08 -10.23 9.11
C LEU A 126 -16.70 -8.82 8.95
N PRO A 127 -17.85 -8.53 9.59
CA PRO A 127 -18.52 -7.23 9.47
C PRO A 127 -17.60 -6.05 9.78
N ALA A 128 -16.83 -6.14 10.87
CA ALA A 128 -15.88 -5.11 11.26
C ALA A 128 -14.82 -4.82 10.19
N GLN A 129 -14.32 -5.86 9.49
CA GLN A 129 -13.31 -5.69 8.44
C GLN A 129 -13.91 -5.09 7.17
N ARG A 130 -15.18 -5.39 6.88
CA ARG A 130 -15.91 -4.83 5.74
C ARG A 130 -16.19 -3.35 5.97
N ASP A 131 -16.71 -2.99 7.13
CA ASP A 131 -16.97 -1.59 7.50
C ASP A 131 -15.69 -0.75 7.48
N ASP A 132 -14.60 -1.30 8.02
CA ASP A 132 -13.27 -0.69 7.99
C ASP A 132 -12.74 -0.49 6.55
N ALA A 133 -12.91 -1.48 5.67
CA ALA A 133 -12.56 -1.35 4.26
C ALA A 133 -13.40 -0.31 3.51
N VAL A 134 -14.70 -0.24 3.79
CA VAL A 134 -15.62 0.77 3.25
C VAL A 134 -15.24 2.16 3.72
N ARG A 135 -14.96 2.34 5.02
CA ARG A 135 -14.52 3.63 5.58
C ARG A 135 -13.22 4.09 4.93
N ARG A 136 -12.25 3.20 4.73
CA ARG A 136 -11.00 3.52 4.00
C ARG A 136 -11.28 3.95 2.56
N MET A 137 -12.14 3.23 1.85
CA MET A 137 -12.50 3.56 0.47
C MET A 137 -13.21 4.91 0.38
N ALA A 138 -14.19 5.15 1.26
CA ALA A 138 -14.91 6.41 1.34
C ALA A 138 -13.94 7.57 1.63
N LYS A 139 -13.06 7.41 2.63
CA LYS A 139 -12.01 8.39 2.94
C LYS A 139 -11.07 8.65 1.75
N LEU A 140 -10.69 7.61 1.00
CA LEU A 140 -9.87 7.78 -0.20
C LEU A 140 -10.59 8.62 -1.27
N LEU A 141 -11.87 8.35 -1.52
CA LEU A 141 -12.68 9.16 -2.45
C LEU A 141 -12.87 10.59 -1.92
N MET A 142 -13.03 10.77 -0.62
CA MET A 142 -13.14 12.10 0.00
C MET A 142 -11.86 12.94 -0.13
N LEU A 143 -10.69 12.32 -0.31
CA LEU A 143 -9.47 13.08 -0.63
C LEU A 143 -9.53 13.68 -2.04
N THR A 144 -10.32 13.10 -2.95
CA THR A 144 -10.48 13.60 -4.31
C THR A 144 -11.46 14.77 -4.36
N ASN A 145 -11.10 15.84 -5.09
CA ASN A 145 -11.96 17.02 -5.20
C ASN A 145 -13.36 16.72 -5.76
N ALA A 146 -13.45 15.77 -6.70
CA ALA A 146 -14.71 15.40 -7.34
C ALA A 146 -15.48 14.30 -6.59
N GLY A 147 -14.91 13.71 -5.53
CA GLY A 147 -15.46 12.52 -4.89
C GLY A 147 -15.52 11.29 -5.81
N LYS A 148 -14.73 11.28 -6.89
CA LYS A 148 -14.79 10.31 -7.98
C LYS A 148 -13.38 9.82 -8.34
N LEU A 149 -13.23 8.52 -8.54
CA LEU A 149 -11.95 7.94 -8.95
C LEU A 149 -12.14 6.78 -9.94
N PRO A 150 -11.41 6.75 -11.07
CA PRO A 150 -11.49 5.63 -12.01
C PRO A 150 -11.12 4.28 -11.37
N PHE A 151 -11.80 3.21 -11.77
CA PHE A 151 -11.55 1.87 -11.20
C PHE A 151 -10.11 1.40 -11.39
N TYR A 152 -9.47 1.77 -12.50
CA TYR A 152 -8.09 1.36 -12.75
C TYR A 152 -7.10 1.99 -11.75
N VAL A 153 -7.40 3.19 -11.24
CA VAL A 153 -6.59 3.86 -10.19
C VAL A 153 -6.84 3.16 -8.85
N ILE A 154 -8.10 2.90 -8.50
CA ILE A 154 -8.47 2.14 -7.30
C ILE A 154 -7.81 0.76 -7.31
N ASN A 155 -7.77 0.10 -8.47
CA ASN A 155 -7.17 -1.23 -8.64
C ASN A 155 -5.66 -1.24 -8.36
N ARG A 156 -4.94 -0.11 -8.55
CA ARG A 156 -3.53 0.00 -8.15
C ARG A 156 -3.36 -0.10 -6.63
N PHE A 157 -4.30 0.47 -5.88
CA PHE A 157 -4.35 0.45 -4.42
C PHE A 157 -5.10 -0.74 -3.83
N LYS A 158 -5.70 -1.60 -4.65
CA LYS A 158 -6.49 -2.76 -4.19
C LYS A 158 -5.76 -3.61 -3.14
N PHE A 159 -4.50 -3.92 -3.40
CA PHE A 159 -3.66 -4.66 -2.46
C PHE A 159 -3.40 -3.86 -1.18
N ASP A 160 -3.06 -2.57 -1.32
CA ASP A 160 -2.66 -1.70 -0.22
C ASP A 160 -3.82 -1.33 0.71
N LEU A 161 -5.03 -1.16 0.18
CA LEU A 161 -6.28 -0.95 0.92
C LEU A 161 -6.83 -2.22 1.57
N GLY A 162 -6.28 -3.39 1.21
CA GLY A 162 -6.75 -4.68 1.72
C GLY A 162 -8.14 -5.06 1.22
N LEU A 163 -8.44 -4.76 -0.04
CA LEU A 163 -9.73 -5.08 -0.64
C LEU A 163 -9.81 -6.54 -1.11
N PRO A 164 -10.98 -7.19 -1.02
CA PRO A 164 -11.20 -8.50 -1.61
C PRO A 164 -10.93 -8.52 -3.13
N TYR A 165 -10.67 -9.71 -3.68
CA TYR A 165 -10.44 -9.84 -5.13
C TYR A 165 -11.63 -9.36 -5.96
N ASN A 166 -12.86 -9.68 -5.55
CA ASN A 166 -14.09 -9.24 -6.23
C ASN A 166 -14.79 -8.11 -5.47
N TYR A 167 -14.04 -7.14 -4.94
CA TYR A 167 -14.60 -6.08 -4.07
C TYR A 167 -15.79 -5.33 -4.67
N VAL A 168 -15.89 -5.21 -6.00
CA VAL A 168 -17.04 -4.55 -6.64
C VAL A 168 -18.34 -5.29 -6.35
N THR A 169 -18.37 -6.60 -6.54
CA THR A 169 -19.58 -7.41 -6.30
C THR A 169 -19.70 -7.90 -4.85
N SER A 170 -18.58 -8.09 -4.15
CA SER A 170 -18.57 -8.66 -2.81
C SER A 170 -18.59 -7.63 -1.69
N LEU A 171 -18.25 -6.38 -1.96
CA LEU A 171 -18.18 -5.30 -0.96
C LEU A 171 -19.03 -4.12 -1.39
N LEU A 172 -18.78 -3.51 -2.56
CA LEU A 172 -19.47 -2.27 -2.96
C LEU A 172 -20.98 -2.47 -3.14
N ALA A 173 -21.41 -3.63 -3.64
CA ALA A 173 -22.82 -3.97 -3.83
C ALA A 173 -23.64 -3.94 -2.52
N ASP A 174 -22.99 -4.19 -1.37
CA ASP A 174 -23.65 -4.21 -0.06
C ASP A 174 -23.72 -2.82 0.60
N TYR A 175 -23.10 -1.79 0.00
CA TYR A 175 -23.08 -0.41 0.52
C TYR A 175 -23.46 0.64 -0.55
N PRO A 176 -24.65 0.53 -1.17
CA PRO A 176 -25.12 1.48 -2.18
C PRO A 176 -25.32 2.91 -1.63
N GLU A 177 -25.47 3.06 -0.31
CA GLU A 177 -25.58 4.35 0.37
C GLU A 177 -24.26 5.12 0.48
N TYR A 178 -23.13 4.45 0.19
CA TYR A 178 -21.81 5.05 0.13
C TYR A 178 -21.34 5.28 -1.30
N PHE A 179 -21.54 4.30 -2.19
CA PHE A 179 -20.88 4.27 -3.49
C PHE A 179 -21.82 4.10 -4.66
N GLN A 180 -21.52 4.81 -5.75
CA GLN A 180 -22.20 4.71 -7.03
C GLN A 180 -21.17 4.53 -8.15
N VAL A 181 -21.53 3.77 -9.18
CA VAL A 181 -20.71 3.65 -10.39
C VAL A 181 -21.15 4.70 -11.40
N CYS A 182 -20.19 5.47 -11.92
CA CYS A 182 -20.43 6.51 -12.91
C CYS A 182 -19.40 6.44 -14.05
N GLU A 183 -19.73 7.03 -15.19
CA GLU A 183 -18.78 7.23 -16.29
C GLU A 183 -18.10 8.59 -16.16
N VAL A 184 -16.77 8.61 -16.27
CA VAL A 184 -15.95 9.82 -16.20
C VAL A 184 -15.08 9.89 -17.44
N LYS A 185 -14.95 11.08 -18.03
CA LYS A 185 -13.96 11.34 -19.07
C LYS A 185 -12.59 11.43 -18.42
N ASP A 186 -11.74 10.45 -18.69
CA ASP A 186 -10.40 10.44 -18.16
C ASP A 186 -9.56 11.53 -18.83
N SER A 187 -9.03 12.46 -18.04
CA SER A 187 -8.13 13.51 -18.54
C SER A 187 -6.84 12.94 -19.10
N VAL A 188 -6.44 11.73 -18.67
CA VAL A 188 -5.20 11.07 -19.10
C VAL A 188 -5.40 10.26 -20.38
N ALA A 189 -6.45 9.42 -20.43
CA ALA A 189 -6.70 8.54 -21.58
C ALA A 189 -7.60 9.16 -22.67
N ASN A 190 -8.20 10.32 -22.40
CA ASN A 190 -9.22 10.98 -23.24
C ASN A 190 -10.33 10.00 -23.70
N LYS A 191 -10.70 9.09 -22.81
CA LYS A 191 -11.70 8.04 -23.02
C LYS A 191 -12.67 8.03 -21.83
N GLU A 192 -13.90 7.62 -22.09
CA GLU A 192 -14.87 7.36 -21.04
C GLU A 192 -14.48 6.07 -20.31
N VAL A 193 -14.31 6.20 -19.00
CA VAL A 193 -13.92 5.11 -18.12
C VAL A 193 -14.90 5.02 -16.96
N LEU A 194 -15.15 3.80 -16.49
CA LEU A 194 -15.93 3.59 -15.29
C LEU A 194 -15.14 4.06 -14.07
N ALA A 195 -15.81 4.84 -13.23
CA ALA A 195 -15.31 5.38 -11.99
C ALA A 195 -16.26 5.06 -10.84
N LEU A 196 -15.69 5.07 -9.64
CA LEU A 196 -16.43 4.98 -8.40
C LEU A 196 -16.64 6.38 -7.85
N GLU A 197 -17.90 6.73 -7.60
CA GLU A 197 -18.36 7.98 -7.01
C GLU A 197 -18.82 7.76 -5.57
N LEU A 198 -18.49 8.72 -4.71
CA LEU A 198 -19.03 8.83 -3.37
C LEU A 198 -20.41 9.51 -3.42
N VAL A 199 -21.45 8.82 -2.94
CA VAL A 199 -22.84 9.32 -2.99
C VAL A 199 -23.05 10.50 -2.05
N SER A 200 -22.53 10.40 -0.83
CA SER A 200 -22.73 11.44 0.19
C SER A 200 -21.44 11.69 0.98
N TRP A 201 -21.13 12.98 1.16
CA TRP A 201 -20.03 13.40 2.01
C TRP A 201 -20.42 13.29 3.49
N ARG A 202 -19.74 12.41 4.22
CA ARG A 202 -20.00 12.14 5.63
C ARG A 202 -18.99 12.86 6.52
N LYS A 203 -19.46 13.80 7.34
CA LYS A 203 -18.61 14.62 8.21
C LYS A 203 -17.89 13.78 9.27
N GLU A 204 -18.49 12.67 9.67
CA GLU A 204 -17.93 11.73 10.66
C GLU A 204 -16.66 11.04 10.13
N LEU A 205 -16.54 10.90 8.81
CA LEU A 205 -15.36 10.34 8.15
C LEU A 205 -14.31 11.41 7.82
N ALA A 206 -14.67 12.69 7.80
CA ALA A 206 -13.81 13.82 7.44
C ALA A 206 -12.89 14.24 8.61
N VAL A 207 -12.28 13.26 9.28
CA VAL A 207 -11.35 13.47 10.39
C VAL A 207 -10.06 12.75 10.04
N SER A 208 -8.96 13.49 9.99
CA SER A 208 -7.64 12.92 9.67
C SER A 208 -7.09 12.09 10.82
N GLU A 209 -6.11 11.24 10.51
CA GLU A 209 -5.41 10.47 11.52
C GLU A 209 -4.67 11.37 12.52
N MET A 210 -4.13 12.50 12.06
CA MET A 210 -3.47 13.48 12.92
C MET A 210 -4.45 14.11 13.90
N GLU A 211 -5.63 14.50 13.42
CA GLU A 211 -6.71 15.05 14.24
C GLU A 211 -7.21 14.03 15.26
N ARG A 212 -7.46 12.79 14.80
CA ARG A 212 -7.92 11.68 15.65
C ARG A 212 -6.96 11.41 16.82
N ARG A 213 -5.65 11.44 16.57
CA ARG A 213 -4.61 11.23 17.59
C ARG A 213 -4.50 12.38 18.57
N SER A 214 -4.55 13.61 18.07
CA SER A 214 -4.44 14.80 18.92
C SER A 214 -5.57 14.88 19.95
N CYS A 215 -6.75 14.41 19.59
CA CYS A 215 -7.93 14.45 20.46
C CYS A 215 -8.12 13.19 21.30
N GLY A 216 -7.20 12.21 21.25
CA GLY A 216 -7.31 10.96 22.01
C GLY A 216 -8.57 10.14 21.70
N GLY A 217 -9.19 10.37 20.54
CA GLY A 217 -10.47 9.77 20.14
C GLY A 217 -11.72 10.56 20.51
N ASP A 218 -11.63 11.64 21.31
CA ASP A 218 -12.77 12.49 21.65
C ASP A 218 -12.91 13.66 20.68
N LEU A 219 -13.76 13.49 19.67
CA LEU A 219 -13.99 14.45 18.59
C LEU A 219 -14.56 15.80 19.08
N LEU A 220 -15.10 15.88 20.29
CA LEU A 220 -15.61 17.13 20.88
C LEU A 220 -14.50 18.13 21.19
N ASN A 221 -13.27 17.65 21.38
CA ASN A 221 -12.10 18.49 21.67
C ASN A 221 -11.35 18.95 20.41
N LEU A 222 -11.89 18.68 19.21
CA LEU A 222 -11.24 19.04 17.95
C LEU A 222 -11.35 20.55 17.68
N LYS A 223 -10.28 21.28 17.96
CA LYS A 223 -10.16 22.69 17.57
C LYS A 223 -9.51 22.79 16.20
N LYS A 224 -10.25 23.31 15.22
CA LYS A 224 -9.72 23.58 13.88
C LYS A 224 -8.59 24.62 13.95
N GLY A 225 -7.55 24.42 13.14
CA GLY A 225 -6.41 25.32 13.06
C GLY A 225 -5.37 25.17 14.17
N MET A 226 -5.43 24.10 14.98
CA MET A 226 -4.34 23.78 15.92
C MET A 226 -3.04 23.44 15.19
N CYS A 227 -1.91 23.73 15.83
CA CYS A 227 -0.60 23.33 15.35
C CYS A 227 -0.37 21.84 15.65
N LEU A 228 -0.75 20.97 14.71
CA LEU A 228 -0.43 19.55 14.80
C LEU A 228 0.95 19.30 14.21
N ARG A 229 1.83 18.71 15.03
CA ARG A 229 3.19 18.35 14.65
C ARG A 229 3.25 16.90 14.18
N PHE A 230 3.85 16.65 13.02
CA PHE A 230 4.13 15.29 12.54
C PHE A 230 5.28 14.65 13.32
N SER A 231 5.22 13.33 13.53
CA SER A 231 6.35 12.59 14.10
C SER A 231 7.54 12.64 13.15
N MET A 232 8.68 13.12 13.65
CA MET A 232 9.93 13.20 12.87
C MET A 232 10.91 12.12 13.34
N ASN A 233 11.14 11.12 12.51
CA ASN A 233 12.03 10.01 12.79
C ASN A 233 13.20 10.00 11.79
N PHE A 234 14.36 10.50 12.22
CA PHE A 234 15.56 10.50 11.39
C PHE A 234 16.46 9.30 11.71
N PRO A 235 17.05 8.61 10.70
CA PRO A 235 17.97 7.52 10.94
C PRO A 235 19.26 8.01 11.62
N ARG A 236 19.98 7.10 12.30
CA ARG A 236 21.29 7.41 12.88
C ARG A 236 22.27 7.83 11.77
N GLY A 237 22.97 8.95 11.96
CA GLY A 237 23.88 9.53 10.96
C GLY A 237 23.22 10.51 9.99
N PHE A 238 21.95 10.86 10.21
CA PHE A 238 21.28 11.94 9.51
C PHE A 238 21.68 13.28 10.14
N ASP A 239 22.72 13.92 9.60
CA ASP A 239 23.16 15.24 10.04
C ASP A 239 22.38 16.32 9.27
N LEU A 240 21.33 16.84 9.89
CA LEU A 240 20.64 18.01 9.37
C LEU A 240 21.43 19.26 9.74
N GLU A 241 21.79 20.06 8.76
CA GLU A 241 22.31 21.40 9.03
C GLU A 241 21.34 22.14 9.96
N LYS A 242 21.87 22.86 10.96
CA LYS A 242 21.06 23.62 11.94
C LYS A 242 19.99 24.49 11.29
N ARG A 243 20.28 25.05 10.10
CA ARG A 243 19.31 25.83 9.31
C ARG A 243 18.10 25.01 8.87
N VAL A 244 18.30 23.77 8.43
CA VAL A 244 17.22 22.88 8.01
C VAL A 244 16.39 22.45 9.22
N MET A 245 17.04 22.17 10.36
CA MET A 245 16.34 21.83 11.60
C MET A 245 15.44 22.97 12.08
N ASN A 246 15.96 24.21 12.12
CA ASN A 246 15.17 25.39 12.48
C ASN A 246 14.00 25.62 11.52
N TRP A 247 14.20 25.38 10.21
CA TRP A 247 13.10 25.47 9.24
C TRP A 247 12.04 24.39 9.49
N VAL A 248 12.44 23.14 9.73
CA VAL A 248 11.51 22.05 10.06
C VAL A 248 10.70 22.40 11.31
N GLU A 249 11.32 22.97 12.35
CA GLU A 249 10.62 23.40 13.56
C GLU A 249 9.56 24.48 13.27
N GLN A 250 9.94 25.51 12.52
CA GLN A 250 9.00 26.57 12.10
C GLN A 250 7.87 26.03 11.24
N TRP A 251 8.17 25.12 10.31
CA TRP A 251 7.19 24.46 9.46
C TRP A 251 6.22 23.57 10.29
N GLN A 252 6.73 22.89 11.32
CA GLN A 252 5.91 22.11 12.25
C GLN A 252 4.95 22.99 13.07
N ASP A 253 5.31 24.25 13.34
CA ASP A 253 4.46 25.22 14.07
C ASP A 253 3.37 25.88 13.22
N LEU A 254 3.38 25.72 11.89
CA LEU A 254 2.31 26.22 11.02
C LEU A 254 0.94 25.60 11.40
N PRO A 255 -0.19 26.27 11.12
CA PRO A 255 -1.50 25.69 11.38
C PRO A 255 -1.69 24.40 10.56
N TYR A 256 -2.30 23.38 11.18
CA TYR A 256 -2.68 22.17 10.48
C TYR A 256 -4.01 22.39 9.74
N ILE A 257 -4.03 22.02 8.46
CA ILE A 257 -5.22 22.03 7.60
C ILE A 257 -5.59 20.59 7.34
N SER A 258 -6.87 20.25 7.52
CA SER A 258 -7.32 18.88 7.33
C SER A 258 -7.16 18.45 5.85
N PRO A 259 -6.75 17.20 5.58
CA PRO A 259 -6.72 16.61 4.24
C PRO A 259 -8.08 16.63 3.52
N TYR A 260 -9.16 16.74 4.29
CA TYR A 260 -10.54 16.78 3.81
C TYR A 260 -11.08 18.19 3.61
N GLU A 261 -10.25 19.22 3.80
CA GLU A 261 -10.56 20.62 3.51
C GLU A 261 -9.84 21.08 2.25
N ASP A 262 -10.45 21.98 1.47
CA ASP A 262 -9.84 22.53 0.26
C ASP A 262 -8.82 23.63 0.58
N ALA A 263 -7.54 23.33 0.34
CA ALA A 263 -6.43 24.27 0.50
C ALA A 263 -5.75 24.66 -0.82
N PHE A 264 -6.37 24.41 -1.98
CA PHE A 264 -5.79 24.77 -3.28
C PHE A 264 -5.71 26.29 -3.54
N HIS A 265 -6.41 27.09 -2.72
CA HIS A 265 -6.34 28.54 -2.76
C HIS A 265 -4.98 29.11 -2.29
N PHE A 266 -4.15 28.32 -1.62
CA PHE A 266 -2.80 28.73 -1.27
C PHE A 266 -1.84 28.67 -2.45
N ALA A 267 -0.85 29.57 -2.44
CA ALA A 267 0.22 29.57 -3.44
C ALA A 267 0.93 28.20 -3.44
N PRO A 268 1.07 27.51 -4.60
CA PRO A 268 1.65 26.17 -4.66
C PRO A 268 3.07 26.05 -4.10
N SER A 269 3.81 27.15 -3.99
CA SER A 269 5.17 27.22 -3.45
C SER A 269 5.25 27.63 -1.97
N GLY A 270 4.11 27.87 -1.30
CA GLY A 270 4.07 28.28 0.10
C GLY A 270 4.22 27.10 1.07
N ASP A 271 4.84 27.36 2.22
CA ASP A 271 5.06 26.34 3.27
C ASP A 271 3.74 25.72 3.78
N LEU A 272 2.66 26.50 3.80
CA LEU A 272 1.33 26.02 4.20
C LEU A 272 0.72 25.06 3.18
N ALA A 273 0.89 25.33 1.88
CA ALA A 273 0.47 24.43 0.81
C ALA A 273 1.29 23.14 0.81
N GLU A 274 2.58 23.22 1.14
CA GLU A 274 3.43 22.06 1.37
C GLU A 274 2.99 21.26 2.61
N LYS A 275 2.69 21.93 3.72
CA LYS A 275 2.18 21.28 4.94
C LYS A 275 0.87 20.53 4.69
N TRP A 276 -0.03 21.12 3.93
CA TRP A 276 -1.26 20.46 3.53
C TRP A 276 -1.01 19.27 2.59
N ALA A 277 -0.09 19.38 1.62
CA ALA A 277 0.28 18.24 0.77
C ALA A 277 0.89 17.08 1.58
N VAL A 278 1.68 17.39 2.62
CA VAL A 278 2.19 16.39 3.57
C VAL A 278 1.06 15.78 4.39
N ALA A 279 0.09 16.58 4.83
CA ALA A 279 -1.08 16.08 5.55
C ALA A 279 -1.90 15.10 4.69
N VAL A 280 -2.13 15.41 3.41
CA VAL A 280 -2.83 14.53 2.48
C VAL A 280 -2.05 13.24 2.21
N LEU A 281 -0.74 13.32 1.98
CA LEU A 281 0.11 12.13 1.82
C LEU A 281 0.15 11.26 3.08
N HIS A 282 0.21 11.89 4.25
CA HIS A 282 0.20 11.22 5.54
C HIS A 282 -1.11 10.48 5.75
N GLU A 283 -2.24 11.15 5.52
CA GLU A 283 -3.57 10.53 5.60
C GLU A 283 -3.70 9.37 4.60
N LEU A 284 -3.33 9.59 3.34
CA LEU A 284 -3.37 8.56 2.31
C LEU A 284 -2.59 7.31 2.71
N LEU A 285 -1.36 7.46 3.20
CA LEU A 285 -0.58 6.32 3.69
C LEU A 285 -1.24 5.69 4.93
N TRP A 286 -1.85 6.48 5.82
CA TRP A 286 -2.63 5.96 6.94
C TRP A 286 -3.87 5.17 6.54
N LEU A 287 -4.48 5.46 5.40
CA LEU A 287 -5.55 4.61 4.88
C LEU A 287 -5.03 3.24 4.44
N LEU A 288 -3.75 3.08 4.13
CA LEU A 288 -3.24 1.78 3.65
C LEU A 288 -3.01 0.81 4.80
N VAL A 289 -3.31 -0.47 4.59
CA VAL A 289 -3.14 -1.53 5.59
C VAL A 289 -1.68 -1.64 6.04
N SER A 290 -0.74 -1.52 5.12
CA SER A 290 0.70 -1.56 5.41
C SER A 290 1.35 -0.20 5.61
N LYS A 291 0.60 0.92 5.53
CA LYS A 291 1.16 2.28 5.65
C LYS A 291 2.33 2.57 4.69
N LYS A 292 2.32 1.89 3.55
CA LYS A 292 3.30 1.99 2.47
C LYS A 292 2.65 1.63 1.14
N THR A 293 3.17 2.18 0.06
CA THR A 293 2.79 1.85 -1.33
C THR A 293 3.92 2.17 -2.30
N GLU A 294 3.78 1.73 -3.54
CA GLU A 294 4.68 2.11 -4.63
C GLU A 294 4.58 3.61 -4.92
N ARG A 295 5.72 4.26 -5.11
CA ARG A 295 5.81 5.71 -5.37
C ARG A 295 4.99 6.13 -6.58
N ASP A 296 4.99 5.31 -7.63
CA ASP A 296 4.28 5.62 -8.86
C ASP A 296 2.75 5.55 -8.67
N ASN A 297 2.25 4.77 -7.70
CA ASN A 297 0.83 4.81 -7.30
C ASN A 297 0.47 6.15 -6.66
N LEU A 298 1.34 6.69 -5.80
CA LEU A 298 1.13 8.02 -5.19
C LEU A 298 1.12 9.13 -6.23
N PHE A 299 2.00 9.07 -7.23
CA PHE A 299 2.04 10.09 -8.27
C PHE A 299 0.82 9.99 -9.19
N CYS A 300 0.45 8.77 -9.60
CA CYS A 300 -0.77 8.54 -10.38
C CYS A 300 -2.00 9.10 -9.64
N LEU A 301 -2.16 8.79 -8.34
CA LEU A 301 -3.26 9.35 -7.55
C LEU A 301 -3.12 10.87 -7.37
N GLY A 302 -1.90 11.36 -7.13
CA GLY A 302 -1.61 12.79 -6.96
C GLY A 302 -2.02 13.63 -8.17
N ASP A 303 -1.95 13.08 -9.38
CA ASP A 303 -2.44 13.73 -10.59
C ASP A 303 -3.99 13.87 -10.57
N TYR A 304 -4.71 12.84 -10.13
CA TYR A 304 -6.18 12.89 -9.93
C TYR A 304 -6.60 13.83 -8.79
N LEU A 305 -5.78 13.92 -7.75
CA LEU A 305 -6.00 14.84 -6.64
C LEU A 305 -5.61 16.29 -7.00
N GLY A 306 -5.00 16.52 -8.17
CA GLY A 306 -4.52 17.84 -8.58
C GLY A 306 -3.24 18.29 -7.87
N PHE A 307 -2.52 17.42 -7.16
CA PHE A 307 -1.27 17.76 -6.49
C PHE A 307 -0.06 17.81 -7.43
N GLY A 308 -0.05 17.02 -8.49
CA GLY A 308 1.06 16.94 -9.44
C GLY A 308 2.42 16.80 -8.74
N ASP A 309 3.36 17.70 -9.04
CA ASP A 309 4.71 17.66 -8.46
C ASP A 309 4.78 18.01 -6.96
N ARG A 310 3.69 18.47 -6.34
CA ARG A 310 3.68 18.75 -4.88
C ARG A 310 4.03 17.51 -4.06
N PHE A 311 3.52 16.33 -4.45
CA PHE A 311 3.85 15.09 -3.76
C PHE A 311 5.32 14.73 -3.91
N LYS A 312 5.91 14.94 -5.09
CA LYS A 312 7.35 14.72 -5.33
C LYS A 312 8.21 15.61 -4.42
N ARG A 313 7.82 16.88 -4.24
CA ARG A 313 8.51 17.81 -3.35
C ARG A 313 8.34 17.42 -1.88
N ALA A 314 7.12 17.11 -1.45
CA ALA A 314 6.83 16.69 -0.08
C ALA A 314 7.65 15.45 0.34
N LEU A 315 7.75 14.43 -0.54
CA LEU A 315 8.57 13.24 -0.28
C LEU A 315 10.07 13.55 -0.18
N ARG A 316 10.56 14.56 -0.92
CA ARG A 316 11.96 14.98 -0.90
C ARG A 316 12.29 15.84 0.33
N HIS A 317 11.41 16.75 0.69
CA HIS A 317 11.63 17.73 1.76
C HIS A 317 11.38 17.15 3.15
N HIS A 318 10.56 16.11 3.28
CA HIS A 318 10.19 15.53 4.57
C HIS A 318 10.64 14.06 4.77
N PRO A 319 11.95 13.76 4.65
CA PRO A 319 12.47 12.41 4.82
C PRO A 319 12.39 11.88 6.27
N GLY A 320 12.09 12.74 7.25
CA GLY A 320 11.81 12.34 8.63
C GLY A 320 10.39 11.80 8.84
N ILE A 321 9.47 12.07 7.90
CA ILE A 321 8.09 11.56 7.90
C ILE A 321 7.99 10.38 6.95
N PHE A 322 8.47 10.57 5.71
CA PHE A 322 8.39 9.58 4.65
C PHE A 322 9.76 8.98 4.36
N TYR A 323 9.83 7.67 4.21
CA TYR A 323 11.01 6.97 3.71
C TYR A 323 10.74 6.43 2.31
N VAL A 324 11.69 6.61 1.40
CA VAL A 324 11.63 6.02 0.06
C VAL A 324 12.64 4.88 -0.01
N SER A 325 12.15 3.64 -0.02
CA SER A 325 12.96 2.45 -0.19
C SER A 325 13.12 2.11 -1.67
N ASN A 326 14.34 1.78 -2.08
CA ASN A 326 14.66 1.34 -3.46
C ASN A 326 14.77 -0.20 -3.57
N LYS A 327 14.20 -0.94 -2.61
CA LYS A 327 14.21 -2.41 -2.62
C LYS A 327 13.23 -2.96 -3.66
N ILE A 328 13.24 -4.27 -3.87
CA ILE A 328 12.28 -4.98 -4.74
C ILE A 328 12.13 -4.48 -6.21
N ARG A 329 13.12 -3.75 -6.74
CA ARG A 329 13.16 -3.14 -8.10
C ARG A 329 12.16 -2.00 -8.33
N THR A 330 11.46 -1.55 -7.29
CA THR A 330 10.53 -0.41 -7.35
C THR A 330 10.86 0.57 -6.23
N GLN A 331 10.37 1.81 -6.34
CA GLN A 331 10.47 2.75 -5.23
C GLN A 331 9.22 2.64 -4.37
N THR A 332 9.38 2.25 -3.11
CA THR A 332 8.27 2.12 -2.15
C THR A 332 8.35 3.25 -1.13
N VAL A 333 7.28 4.02 -1.01
CA VAL A 333 7.14 5.05 0.01
C VAL A 333 6.55 4.42 1.27
N VAL A 334 7.21 4.63 2.40
CA VAL A 334 6.86 4.07 3.71
C VAL A 334 6.68 5.23 4.70
N LEU A 335 5.59 5.18 5.47
CA LEU A 335 5.39 6.12 6.56
C LEU A 335 6.22 5.71 7.77
N ARG A 336 7.18 6.53 8.19
CA ARG A 336 8.16 6.15 9.23
C ARG A 336 7.52 5.90 10.59
N GLU A 337 6.59 6.74 11.01
CA GLU A 337 5.93 6.61 12.32
C GLU A 337 5.07 5.35 12.46
N ALA A 338 4.65 4.76 11.34
CA ALA A 338 3.89 3.52 11.34
C ALA A 338 4.74 2.30 11.67
N TYR A 339 6.07 2.44 11.69
CA TYR A 339 7.01 1.34 11.86
C TYR A 339 7.91 1.54 13.07
N ARG A 340 8.09 0.47 13.86
CA ARG A 340 9.14 0.37 14.87
C ARG A 340 10.12 -0.69 14.40
N LYS A 341 11.31 -0.24 13.97
CA LYS A 341 12.23 -1.07 13.19
C LYS A 341 11.52 -1.59 11.93
N ASP A 342 11.46 -2.89 11.75
CA ASP A 342 10.87 -3.59 10.61
C ASP A 342 9.41 -4.02 10.85
N PHE A 343 8.85 -3.73 12.03
CA PHE A 343 7.48 -4.12 12.40
C PHE A 343 6.51 -2.95 12.29
N LEU A 344 5.33 -3.22 11.72
CA LEU A 344 4.21 -2.29 11.70
C LEU A 344 3.63 -2.15 13.12
N VAL A 345 3.46 -0.91 13.57
CA VAL A 345 2.97 -0.58 14.93
C VAL A 345 1.49 -0.92 15.07
N GLU A 346 0.67 -0.52 14.09
CA GLU A 346 -0.76 -0.83 14.10
C GLU A 346 -0.99 -2.27 13.62
N ARG A 347 -1.67 -3.07 14.44
CA ARG A 347 -1.98 -4.46 14.09
C ARG A 347 -3.20 -4.47 13.17
N HIS A 348 -3.06 -5.12 12.02
CA HIS A 348 -4.16 -5.35 11.09
C HIS A 348 -4.26 -6.86 10.75
N PRO A 349 -5.45 -7.48 10.78
CA PRO A 349 -5.62 -8.91 10.48
C PRO A 349 -5.02 -9.34 9.14
N LEU A 350 -5.24 -8.54 8.09
CA LEU A 350 -4.65 -8.77 6.76
C LEU A 350 -3.11 -8.69 6.74
N MET A 351 -2.47 -7.88 7.59
CA MET A 351 -1.01 -7.95 7.73
C MET A 351 -0.60 -9.31 8.32
N GLY A 352 -1.33 -9.82 9.31
CA GLY A 352 -1.13 -11.17 9.83
C GLY A 352 -1.20 -12.24 8.73
N MET A 353 -2.18 -12.13 7.82
CA MET A 353 -2.29 -13.01 6.66
C MET A 353 -1.14 -12.87 5.68
N ARG A 354 -0.68 -11.65 5.39
CA ARG A 354 0.51 -11.42 4.54
C ARG A 354 1.74 -12.11 5.12
N HIS A 355 1.97 -12.05 6.43
CA HIS A 355 3.07 -12.77 7.08
C HIS A 355 2.94 -14.29 6.94
N ARG A 356 1.73 -14.85 7.10
CA ARG A 356 1.48 -16.29 6.88
C ARG A 356 1.78 -16.72 5.44
N TYR A 357 1.41 -15.89 4.46
CA TYR A 357 1.73 -16.15 3.06
C TYR A 357 3.23 -16.09 2.80
N ILE A 358 3.93 -15.07 3.30
CA ILE A 358 5.40 -14.96 3.19
C ILE A 358 6.07 -16.18 3.83
N HIS A 359 5.60 -16.62 5.00
CA HIS A 359 6.10 -17.82 5.66
C HIS A 359 5.93 -19.07 4.77
N LEU A 360 4.75 -19.26 4.18
CA LEU A 360 4.51 -20.38 3.26
C LEU A 360 5.38 -20.29 2.00
N MET A 361 5.58 -19.09 1.46
CA MET A 361 6.45 -18.85 0.29
C MET A 361 7.90 -19.24 0.57
N ASN A 362 8.40 -18.95 1.77
CA ASN A 362 9.80 -19.16 2.15
C ASN A 362 10.07 -20.54 2.74
N LYS A 363 9.04 -21.35 3.01
CA LYS A 363 9.18 -22.71 3.49
C LYS A 363 9.88 -23.55 2.43
N SER A 364 11.12 -23.96 2.67
CA SER A 364 11.83 -24.94 1.83
C SER A 364 11.18 -26.31 1.96
N ASN A 365 11.13 -27.06 0.86
CA ASN A 365 10.64 -28.44 0.84
C ASN A 365 11.68 -29.40 1.46
N ASP A 366 11.88 -29.34 2.77
CA ASP A 366 12.75 -30.29 3.51
C ASP A 366 12.14 -31.70 3.68
N ARG A 367 11.07 -32.01 2.94
CA ARG A 367 10.33 -33.28 3.06
C ARG A 367 10.04 -33.98 1.74
N ARG A 368 10.95 -33.91 0.77
CA ARG A 368 11.02 -34.96 -0.26
C ARG A 368 12.02 -36.02 0.18
N LYS A 369 11.66 -36.82 1.19
CA LYS A 369 12.19 -38.20 1.20
C LYS A 369 11.60 -38.85 -0.05
N PRO A 370 12.42 -39.40 -0.96
CA PRO A 370 11.90 -40.14 -2.10
C PRO A 370 11.03 -41.27 -1.55
N VAL A 371 9.77 -41.31 -1.98
CA VAL A 371 8.88 -42.44 -1.76
C VAL A 371 9.62 -43.64 -2.33
N GLY A 372 9.94 -44.60 -1.47
CA GLY A 372 10.71 -45.78 -1.81
C GLY A 372 10.08 -46.48 -3.00
N VAL A 373 10.87 -46.63 -4.06
CA VAL A 373 10.63 -47.66 -5.07
C VAL A 373 10.83 -48.97 -4.32
N VAL A 374 9.72 -49.63 -4.00
CA VAL A 374 9.72 -51.03 -3.56
C VAL A 374 10.11 -51.84 -4.78
N ALA A 375 11.41 -52.10 -4.93
CA ALA A 375 11.91 -53.08 -5.88
C ALA A 375 11.68 -54.47 -5.29
N PHE A 376 10.68 -55.16 -5.82
CA PHE A 376 10.52 -56.60 -5.63
C PHE A 376 11.63 -57.34 -6.40
N GLY A 377 12.32 -58.24 -5.69
CA GLY A 377 12.89 -59.46 -6.26
C GLY A 377 14.36 -59.42 -6.64
N SER A 378 15.20 -60.10 -5.85
CA SER A 378 15.85 -61.31 -6.33
C SER A 378 16.43 -62.11 -5.16
N GLN A 379 15.99 -63.36 -5.03
CA GLN A 379 16.62 -64.34 -4.15
C GLN A 379 18.01 -64.72 -4.68
N ARG A 380 18.91 -65.06 -3.75
CA ARG A 380 19.85 -66.20 -3.73
C ARG A 380 21.30 -65.83 -3.44
N LYS A 381 21.71 -66.23 -2.24
CA LYS A 381 22.71 -67.29 -1.92
C LYS A 381 23.64 -66.83 -0.80
N THR A 382 23.32 -67.33 0.38
CA THR A 382 24.22 -67.46 1.52
C THR A 382 25.47 -68.25 1.10
N LYS A 383 26.65 -67.65 1.28
CA LYS A 383 27.88 -68.39 1.52
C LYS A 383 28.56 -67.77 2.74
N VAL A 384 28.54 -68.53 3.82
CA VAL A 384 29.31 -68.33 5.04
C VAL A 384 30.80 -68.42 4.70
N ASN A 385 31.62 -67.54 5.27
CA ASN A 385 33.01 -67.85 5.60
C ASN A 385 33.43 -67.05 6.83
N LEU A 386 33.86 -67.80 7.85
CA LEU A 386 34.50 -67.35 9.08
C LEU A 386 35.89 -66.76 8.81
N CYS A 387 36.30 -65.80 9.65
CA CYS A 387 37.67 -65.59 10.16
C CYS A 387 37.56 -64.57 11.31
N ILE A 388 37.49 -65.02 12.57
CA ILE A 388 38.59 -65.19 13.53
C ILE A 388 39.15 -63.82 14.00
N ASP A 389 38.71 -63.45 15.20
CA ASP A 389 39.37 -62.50 16.09
C ASP A 389 40.78 -62.97 16.44
N ASN A 390 41.72 -62.03 16.52
CA ASN A 390 42.89 -62.17 17.38
C ASN A 390 43.27 -60.79 17.90
N ASP A 391 43.01 -60.61 19.19
CA ASP A 391 43.64 -59.62 20.06
C ASP A 391 45.16 -59.82 20.09
N LYS A 392 45.88 -58.69 20.03
CA LYS A 392 46.99 -58.38 20.93
C LYS A 392 47.29 -56.89 20.94
#